data_AF-A0A7C5BIE4-F1
#
_entry.id   AF-A0A7C5BIE4-F1
#
_cell.length_a   1.000
_cell.length_b   1.000
_cell.length_c   1.000
_cell.angle_alpha   90.00
_cell.angle_beta   90.00
_cell.angle_gamma   90.00
#
_symmetry.space_group_name_H-M   'P 1'
#
loop_
_entity.id
_entity.type
_entity.pdbx_description
1 polymer ?
#
loop_
_entity_poly.entity_id
_entity_poly.type
_entity_poly.pdbx_seq_one_letter_code
_entity_poly.pdbx_strand_id
1 'polypeptide(L)'
;MHFIILDEKSRWAIIQQGMNQETRLARRYHWLYRTANNMIDDGRRGISAVKREESVLDLSTRISQENRSDMLELVRCNPMRYRHIFGDRKQMTLYPENEKVVDLNISVDWNKLRDIYEYSPSDFGELFMMHGVGSSTIRAISYLAEIIFGSEPSFSDPLKFSFALGGKDGIPKPVNYDDYDKCLAFYSDVLSDYKTGREESMIMVKNLANAGFRLSSG
;
A
#
# COMPACT_ATOMS: atom_id res chain seq x y z
N MET A 1 13.65 -2.28 10.43
CA MET A 1 13.63 -3.56 11.18
C MET A 1 12.83 -4.56 10.38
N HIS A 2 13.33 -5.78 10.24
CA HIS A 2 12.72 -6.85 9.44
C HIS A 2 12.73 -8.14 10.26
N PHE A 3 11.59 -8.81 10.35
CA PHE A 3 11.47 -10.10 11.03
C PHE A 3 10.91 -11.13 10.06
N ILE A 4 11.48 -12.33 10.11
CA ILE A 4 10.96 -13.52 9.42
C ILE A 4 10.61 -14.52 10.50
N ILE A 5 9.37 -15.01 10.46
CA ILE A 5 8.89 -16.10 11.31
C ILE A 5 8.71 -17.30 10.40
N LEU A 6 9.29 -18.43 10.76
CA LEU A 6 9.18 -19.70 10.05
C LEU A 6 8.58 -20.74 11.00
N ASP A 7 7.72 -21.62 10.48
CA ASP A 7 7.22 -22.77 11.24
C ASP A 7 7.78 -24.10 10.73
N GLU A 8 7.50 -25.18 11.45
CA GLU A 8 7.94 -26.55 11.13
C GLU A 8 7.39 -27.08 9.80
N LYS A 9 6.36 -26.44 9.23
CA LYS A 9 5.74 -26.78 7.95
C LYS A 9 6.24 -25.89 6.80
N SER A 10 7.35 -25.18 7.01
CA SER A 10 7.94 -24.25 6.05
C SER A 10 7.01 -23.10 5.64
N ARG A 11 6.03 -22.77 6.48
CA ARG A 11 5.19 -21.57 6.33
C ARG A 11 5.94 -20.40 6.93
N TRP A 12 5.93 -19.29 6.22
CA TRP A 12 6.63 -18.08 6.62
C TRP A 12 5.68 -16.88 6.78
N ALA A 13 6.08 -15.96 7.65
CA ALA A 13 5.51 -14.63 7.78
C ALA A 13 6.64 -13.60 7.86
N ILE A 14 6.55 -12.54 7.07
CA ILE A 14 7.51 -11.44 7.05
C ILE A 14 6.83 -10.20 7.66
N ILE A 15 7.46 -9.62 8.67
CA ILE A 15 7.03 -8.37 9.30
C ILE A 15 8.07 -7.31 9.00
N GLN A 16 7.69 -6.32 8.18
CA GLN A 16 8.55 -5.21 7.80
C GLN A 16 8.09 -3.93 8.48
N GLN A 17 9.02 -3.22 9.13
CA GLN A 17 8.74 -1.95 9.78
C GLN A 17 9.24 -0.78 8.93
N GLY A 18 8.32 0.09 8.52
CA GLY A 18 8.58 1.42 8.00
C GLY A 18 8.38 2.46 9.10
N MET A 19 9.19 3.51 9.12
CA MET A 19 9.12 4.57 10.13
C MET A 19 8.98 5.92 9.44
N ASN A 20 7.98 6.70 9.85
CA ASN A 20 7.88 8.10 9.45
C ASN A 20 8.82 8.91 10.35
N GLN A 21 9.77 9.63 9.75
CA GLN A 21 10.79 10.38 10.50
C GLN A 21 10.23 11.62 11.19
N GLU A 22 9.21 12.26 10.62
CA GLU A 22 8.61 13.49 11.15
C GLU A 22 7.74 13.19 12.36
N THR A 23 6.80 12.25 12.21
CA THR A 23 5.87 11.88 13.29
C THR A 23 6.47 10.88 14.27
N ARG A 24 7.63 10.30 13.95
CA ARG A 24 8.30 9.21 14.68
C ARG A 24 7.39 7.98 14.89
N LEU A 25 6.34 7.84 14.08
CA LEU A 25 5.42 6.70 14.14
C LEU A 25 5.91 5.57 13.24
N ALA A 26 5.76 4.33 13.73
CA ALA A 26 6.06 3.13 12.98
C ALA A 26 4.79 2.56 12.32
N ARG A 27 4.94 2.12 11.08
CA ARG A 27 3.97 1.27 10.35
C ARG A 27 4.60 -0.10 10.13
N ARG A 28 3.85 -1.16 10.41
CA ARG A 28 4.31 -2.55 10.23
C ARG A 28 3.46 -3.24 9.17
N TYR A 29 4.13 -3.83 8.19
CA TYR A 29 3.54 -4.52 7.06
C TYR A 29 3.77 -6.03 7.21
N HIS A 30 2.70 -6.81 7.09
CA HIS A 30 2.72 -8.26 7.26
C HIS A 30 2.47 -8.95 5.92
N TRP A 31 3.42 -9.81 5.56
CA TRP A 31 3.34 -10.68 4.40
C TRP A 31 3.30 -12.13 4.87
N LEU A 32 2.46 -12.95 4.26
CA LEU A 32 2.30 -14.36 4.62
C LEU A 32 2.65 -15.23 3.42
N TYR A 33 3.11 -16.46 3.69
CA TYR A 33 3.45 -17.46 2.66
C TYR A 33 2.36 -17.67 1.60
N ARG A 34 1.08 -17.46 1.94
CA ARG A 34 -0.05 -17.59 1.01
C ARG A 34 -0.08 -16.52 -0.08
N THR A 35 0.63 -15.40 0.11
CA THR A 35 0.75 -14.33 -0.88
C THR A 35 2.12 -14.24 -1.53
N ALA A 36 2.94 -15.29 -1.40
CA ALA A 36 4.26 -15.39 -2.04
C ALA A 36 4.23 -15.12 -3.56
N ASN A 37 3.14 -15.53 -4.23
CA ASN A 37 3.04 -15.45 -5.69
C ASN A 37 2.60 -14.08 -6.22
N ASN A 38 1.98 -13.24 -5.38
CA ASN A 38 1.63 -11.89 -5.76
C ASN A 38 1.69 -10.99 -4.51
N MET A 39 2.76 -10.20 -4.41
CA MET A 39 2.94 -9.18 -3.37
C MET A 39 2.36 -7.83 -3.77
N ILE A 40 1.97 -7.70 -5.05
CA ILE A 40 1.31 -6.55 -5.64
C ILE A 40 -0.19 -6.88 -5.77
N ASP A 41 -1.02 -5.93 -6.19
CA ASP A 41 -2.48 -6.09 -6.31
C ASP A 41 -3.11 -6.58 -5.02
N ASP A 42 -2.73 -5.91 -3.93
CA ASP A 42 -3.21 -6.18 -2.59
C ASP A 42 -2.78 -7.54 -2.01
N GLY A 43 -1.61 -8.04 -2.42
CA GLY A 43 -0.95 -9.21 -1.84
C GLY A 43 -0.56 -9.10 -0.35
N ARG A 44 -0.64 -7.91 0.24
CA ARG A 44 -0.36 -7.69 1.66
C ARG A 44 -1.50 -8.20 2.52
N ARG A 45 -1.18 -8.79 3.69
CA ARG A 45 -2.20 -9.42 4.56
C ARG A 45 -2.52 -8.64 5.82
N GLY A 46 -1.65 -7.72 6.22
CA GLY A 46 -1.90 -6.90 7.39
C GLY A 46 -1.04 -5.65 7.42
N ILE A 47 -1.64 -4.57 7.94
CA ILE A 47 -0.95 -3.32 8.25
C ILE A 47 -1.32 -2.96 9.68
N SER A 48 -0.31 -2.76 10.52
CA SER A 48 -0.48 -2.27 11.88
C SER A 48 0.17 -0.90 11.98
N ALA A 49 -0.63 0.12 12.31
CA ALA A 49 -0.15 1.49 12.40
C ALA A 49 -1.02 2.30 13.36
N VAL A 50 -0.37 3.16 14.13
CA VAL A 50 -1.01 4.00 15.14
C VAL A 50 -2.12 4.86 14.51
N LYS A 51 -1.85 5.56 13.41
CA LYS A 51 -2.76 6.54 12.85
C LYS A 51 -3.01 6.26 11.37
N ARG A 52 -4.28 6.39 10.97
CA ARG A 52 -4.66 6.48 9.57
C ARG A 52 -4.36 7.89 9.07
N GLU A 53 -3.60 7.99 8.00
CA GLU A 53 -3.32 9.27 7.35
C GLU A 53 -4.36 9.53 6.26
N GLU A 54 -4.55 10.80 5.92
CA GLU A 54 -5.60 11.23 4.99
C GLU A 54 -5.25 10.96 3.53
N SER A 55 -3.96 11.03 3.18
CA SER A 55 -3.46 10.80 1.83
C SER A 55 -2.15 10.02 1.87
N VAL A 56 -2.16 8.81 1.31
CA VAL A 56 -0.98 7.93 1.24
C VAL A 56 -0.89 7.35 -0.15
N LEU A 57 0.19 7.65 -0.86
CA LEU A 57 0.48 7.02 -2.15
C LEU A 57 0.70 5.51 -1.96
N ASP A 58 -0.20 4.72 -2.53
CA ASP A 58 -0.19 3.26 -2.45
C ASP A 58 -0.17 2.64 -3.85
N LEU A 59 1.02 2.28 -4.33
CA LEU A 59 1.19 1.61 -5.63
C LEU A 59 0.96 0.09 -5.56
N SER A 60 0.83 -0.47 -4.35
CA SER A 60 0.67 -1.91 -4.16
C SER A 60 -0.76 -2.39 -4.39
N THR A 61 -1.73 -1.48 -4.45
CA THR A 61 -3.13 -1.84 -4.68
C THR A 61 -3.43 -2.04 -6.16
N ARG A 62 -4.47 -2.83 -6.43
CA ARG A 62 -4.97 -3.05 -7.79
C ARG A 62 -5.49 -1.76 -8.46
N ILE A 63 -5.96 -0.79 -7.68
CA ILE A 63 -6.40 0.51 -8.19
C ILE A 63 -5.27 1.22 -8.95
N SER A 64 -4.02 1.03 -8.52
CA SER A 64 -2.84 1.65 -9.13
C SER A 64 -2.20 0.82 -10.25
N GLN A 65 -2.91 -0.19 -10.76
CA GLN A 65 -2.38 -1.05 -11.83
C GLN A 65 -2.15 -0.27 -13.13
N GLU A 66 -3.07 0.62 -13.50
CA GLU A 66 -2.93 1.46 -14.69
C GLU A 66 -1.76 2.43 -14.51
N ASN A 67 -1.69 3.13 -13.38
CA ASN A 67 -0.54 4.00 -13.07
C ASN A 67 0.79 3.23 -13.15
N ARG A 68 0.88 2.00 -12.63
CA ARG A 68 2.09 1.16 -12.76
C ARG A 68 2.44 0.83 -14.21
N SER A 69 1.45 0.62 -15.07
CA SER A 69 1.66 0.36 -16.50
C SER A 69 2.19 1.61 -17.20
N ASP A 70 1.61 2.77 -16.89
CA ASP A 70 2.04 4.06 -17.43
C ASP A 70 3.42 4.46 -16.93
N MET A 71 3.76 4.13 -15.68
CA MET A 71 5.13 4.28 -15.16
C MET A 71 6.13 3.50 -16.00
N LEU A 72 5.79 2.26 -16.40
CA LEU A 72 6.65 1.43 -17.25
C LEU A 72 6.75 2.01 -18.66
N GLU A 73 5.65 2.48 -19.23
CA GLU A 73 5.66 3.15 -20.53
C GLU A 73 6.52 4.43 -20.49
N LEU A 74 6.38 5.22 -19.43
CA LEU A 74 7.15 6.45 -19.22
C LEU A 74 8.65 6.17 -19.20
N VAL A 75 9.09 5.19 -18.41
CA VAL A 75 10.53 4.90 -18.27
C VAL A 75 11.12 4.20 -19.50
N ARG A 76 10.29 3.51 -20.30
CA ARG A 76 10.68 2.93 -21.60
C ARG A 76 10.67 3.94 -22.74
N CYS A 77 10.10 5.12 -22.52
CA CYS A 77 10.18 6.23 -23.46
C CYS A 77 11.46 7.02 -23.24
N ASN A 78 12.01 7.59 -24.32
CA ASN A 78 13.23 8.38 -24.22
C ASN A 78 13.01 9.60 -23.28
N PRO A 79 13.73 9.70 -22.15
CA PRO A 79 13.51 10.76 -21.17
C PRO A 79 13.77 12.17 -21.73
N MET A 80 14.55 12.30 -22.81
CA MET A 80 14.76 13.57 -23.51
C MET A 80 13.50 14.12 -24.18
N ARG A 81 12.51 13.28 -24.48
CA ARG A 81 11.22 13.71 -25.05
C ARG A 81 10.46 14.61 -24.08
N TYR A 82 10.53 14.30 -22.79
CA TYR A 82 9.81 15.02 -21.74
C TYR A 82 10.64 16.13 -21.09
N ARG A 83 11.97 16.14 -21.32
CA ARG A 83 12.87 17.17 -20.79
C ARG A 83 12.46 18.60 -21.13
N HIS A 84 11.82 18.84 -22.27
CA HIS A 84 11.35 20.19 -22.65
C HIS A 84 10.04 20.59 -21.96
N ILE A 85 9.26 19.62 -21.48
CA ILE A 85 8.02 19.85 -20.73
C ILE A 85 8.35 20.24 -19.28
N PHE A 86 9.38 19.61 -18.71
CA PHE A 86 9.78 19.80 -17.32
C PHE A 86 11.06 20.64 -17.13
N GLY A 87 11.73 21.01 -18.23
CA GLY A 87 12.94 21.82 -18.23
C GLY A 87 12.63 23.31 -18.11
N ASP A 88 13.05 23.89 -16.99
CA ASP A 88 13.22 25.34 -16.75
C ASP A 88 12.02 26.29 -16.94
N ARG A 89 10.79 25.79 -17.12
CA ARG A 89 9.61 26.67 -17.16
C ARG A 89 8.81 26.63 -15.87
N LYS A 90 9.06 27.61 -15.00
CA LYS A 90 8.08 28.12 -14.02
C LYS A 90 6.92 28.77 -14.76
N GLN A 91 6.04 27.98 -15.38
CA GLN A 91 4.83 28.54 -15.97
C GLN A 91 3.75 28.63 -14.89
N MET A 92 3.63 29.81 -14.28
CA MET A 92 2.72 30.11 -13.15
C MET A 92 1.32 30.60 -13.58
N THR A 93 0.99 30.59 -14.87
CA THR A 93 -0.12 31.42 -15.40
C THR A 93 -1.43 30.69 -15.72
N LEU A 94 -1.55 29.38 -15.43
CA LEU A 94 -2.69 28.58 -15.93
C LEU A 94 -3.45 27.76 -14.87
N TYR A 95 -3.29 28.02 -13.57
CA TYR A 95 -4.01 27.24 -12.56
C TYR A 95 -5.29 27.96 -12.08
N PRO A 96 -6.49 27.42 -12.36
CA PRO A 96 -7.72 27.85 -11.67
C PRO A 96 -7.69 27.40 -10.21
N GLU A 97 -8.24 28.22 -9.30
CA GLU A 97 -8.05 28.22 -7.84
C GLU A 97 -8.48 26.94 -7.06
N ASN A 98 -8.91 25.85 -7.71
CA ASN A 98 -9.52 24.69 -7.03
C ASN A 98 -8.96 23.31 -7.42
N GLU A 99 -7.85 23.22 -8.15
CA GLU A 99 -7.22 21.92 -8.43
C GLU A 99 -6.13 21.56 -7.42
N LYS A 100 -5.99 20.27 -7.12
CA LYS A 100 -4.92 19.73 -6.27
C LYS A 100 -3.58 20.05 -6.94
N VAL A 101 -2.94 21.14 -6.52
CA VAL A 101 -1.58 21.46 -6.95
C VAL A 101 -0.65 20.43 -6.31
N VAL A 102 -0.21 19.46 -7.10
CA VAL A 102 0.91 18.60 -6.71
C VAL A 102 2.14 19.49 -6.68
N ASP A 103 2.59 19.86 -5.48
CA ASP A 103 3.84 20.60 -5.32
C ASP A 103 5.01 19.68 -5.67
N LEU A 104 5.34 19.64 -6.96
CA LEU A 104 6.44 18.87 -7.51
C LEU A 104 7.75 19.61 -7.23
N ASN A 105 8.14 19.74 -5.97
CA ASN A 105 9.52 20.09 -5.60
C ASN A 105 10.44 18.87 -5.83
N ILE A 106 10.32 18.26 -7.01
CA ILE A 106 11.02 17.06 -7.41
C ILE A 106 12.19 17.52 -8.27
N SER A 107 13.38 17.54 -7.70
CA SER A 107 14.60 17.52 -8.50
C SER A 107 14.65 16.17 -9.22
N VAL A 108 14.12 16.11 -10.44
CA VAL A 108 14.17 14.90 -11.26
C VAL A 108 15.61 14.66 -11.66
N ASP A 109 16.17 13.54 -11.18
CA ASP A 109 17.51 13.12 -11.54
C ASP A 109 17.49 12.48 -12.94
N TRP A 110 17.77 13.31 -13.95
CA TRP A 110 17.74 12.90 -15.35
C TRP A 110 18.76 11.83 -15.71
N ASN A 111 19.87 11.74 -14.98
CA ASN A 111 20.86 10.67 -15.20
C ASN A 111 20.27 9.33 -14.76
N LYS A 112 19.61 9.29 -13.60
CA LYS A 112 18.91 8.07 -13.16
C LYS A 112 17.78 7.67 -14.10
N LEU A 113 16.99 8.63 -14.59
CA LEU A 113 15.95 8.30 -15.58
C LEU A 113 16.54 7.73 -16.87
N ARG A 114 17.72 8.20 -17.27
CA ARG A 114 18.44 7.63 -18.40
C ARG A 114 18.91 6.20 -18.11
N ASP A 115 19.48 5.94 -16.94
CA ASP A 115 19.91 4.60 -16.55
C ASP A 115 18.72 3.61 -16.52
N ILE A 116 17.56 4.07 -16.03
CA ILE A 116 16.31 3.29 -16.03
C ILE A 116 15.83 3.03 -17.45
N TYR A 117 15.88 4.04 -18.33
CA TYR A 117 15.52 3.90 -19.74
C TYR A 117 16.43 2.93 -20.49
N GLU A 118 17.75 2.99 -20.25
CA GLU A 118 18.73 2.10 -20.88
C GLU A 118 18.58 0.66 -20.39
N TYR A 119 18.24 0.45 -19.12
CA TYR A 119 17.89 -0.87 -18.58
C TYR A 119 16.58 -1.41 -19.15
N SER A 120 15.57 -0.53 -19.34
CA SER A 120 14.25 -0.86 -19.88
C SER A 120 13.53 -1.98 -19.12
N PRO A 121 13.09 -1.73 -17.86
CA PRO A 121 12.51 -2.76 -17.00
C PRO A 121 11.27 -3.41 -17.62
N SER A 122 11.15 -4.74 -17.47
CA SER A 122 10.07 -5.54 -18.05
C SER A 122 8.75 -5.43 -17.26
N ASP A 123 8.84 -5.19 -15.95
CA ASP A 123 7.70 -5.01 -15.05
C ASP A 123 8.02 -4.03 -13.89
N PHE A 124 6.99 -3.73 -13.08
CA PHE A 124 7.12 -2.81 -11.94
C PHE A 124 8.03 -3.36 -10.84
N GLY A 125 8.11 -4.68 -10.68
CA GLY A 125 8.99 -5.33 -9.72
C GLY A 125 10.45 -5.12 -10.08
N GLU A 126 10.81 -5.28 -11.34
CA GLU A 126 12.15 -4.96 -11.84
C GLU A 126 12.50 -3.50 -11.61
N LEU A 127 11.62 -2.56 -12.00
CA LEU A 127 11.81 -1.12 -11.78
C LEU A 127 12.05 -0.81 -10.30
N PHE A 128 11.26 -1.42 -9.39
CA PHE A 128 11.38 -1.23 -7.96
C PHE A 128 12.69 -1.80 -7.38
N MET A 129 13.20 -2.90 -7.95
CA MET A 129 14.41 -3.58 -7.50
C MET A 129 15.70 -3.00 -8.10
N MET A 130 15.60 -2.07 -9.05
CA MET A 130 16.75 -1.41 -9.65
C MET A 130 17.59 -0.68 -8.61
N HIS A 131 18.91 -0.89 -8.66
CA HIS A 131 19.83 -0.22 -7.75
C HIS A 131 19.79 1.30 -7.95
N GLY A 132 19.60 2.05 -6.86
CA GLY A 132 19.49 3.51 -6.88
C GLY A 132 18.09 4.06 -7.14
N VAL A 133 17.10 3.18 -7.42
CA VAL A 133 15.68 3.54 -7.48
C VAL A 133 15.08 3.45 -6.07
N GLY A 134 14.85 4.61 -5.46
CA GLY A 134 14.26 4.72 -4.14
C GLY A 134 12.79 5.13 -4.17
N SER A 135 12.18 5.23 -2.98
CA SER A 135 10.79 5.66 -2.82
C SER A 135 10.51 7.06 -3.39
N SER A 136 11.50 7.97 -3.37
CA SER A 136 11.40 9.29 -3.98
C SER A 136 11.33 9.24 -5.50
N THR A 137 12.17 8.42 -6.14
CA THR A 137 12.20 8.22 -7.59
C THR A 137 10.91 7.55 -8.07
N ILE A 138 10.47 6.49 -7.39
CA ILE A 138 9.20 5.81 -7.70
C ILE A 138 8.01 6.76 -7.58
N ARG A 139 7.96 7.59 -6.53
CA ARG A 139 6.93 8.62 -6.36
C ARG A 139 6.95 9.62 -7.51
N ALA A 140 8.13 10.11 -7.89
CA ALA A 140 8.28 11.05 -8.99
C ALA A 140 7.77 10.47 -10.32
N ILE A 141 8.16 9.23 -10.66
CA ILE A 141 7.73 8.55 -11.88
C ILE A 141 6.21 8.33 -11.87
N SER A 142 5.63 7.96 -10.72
CA SER A 142 4.17 7.79 -10.57
C SER A 142 3.39 9.08 -10.83
N TYR A 143 3.85 10.21 -10.29
CA TYR A 143 3.22 11.52 -10.53
C TYR A 143 3.43 12.02 -11.96
N LEU A 144 4.60 11.76 -12.55
CA LEU A 144 4.84 12.08 -13.96
C LEU A 144 3.93 11.25 -14.87
N ALA A 145 3.71 9.98 -14.55
CA ALA A 145 2.80 9.11 -15.28
C ALA A 145 1.36 9.64 -15.20
N GLU A 146 0.90 10.04 -14.01
CA GLU A 146 -0.40 10.70 -13.82
C GLU A 146 -0.55 11.96 -14.69
N ILE A 147 0.47 12.82 -14.76
CA ILE A 147 0.42 14.07 -15.53
C ILE A 147 0.42 13.83 -17.04
N ILE A 148 1.19 12.85 -17.52
CA ILE A 148 1.37 12.61 -18.95
C ILE A 148 0.25 11.76 -19.53
N PHE A 149 -0.16 10.72 -18.80
CA PHE A 149 -1.08 9.70 -19.28
C PHE A 149 -2.46 9.74 -18.60
N GLY A 150 -2.57 10.37 -17.43
CA GLY A 150 -3.83 10.59 -16.74
C GLY A 150 -4.24 9.48 -15.76
N SER A 151 -3.49 8.37 -15.68
CA SER A 151 -3.83 7.30 -14.73
C SER A 151 -3.40 7.66 -13.31
N GLU A 152 -4.39 7.94 -12.45
CA GLU A 152 -4.17 8.29 -11.05
C GLU A 152 -3.73 7.08 -10.20
N PRO A 153 -2.70 7.23 -9.34
CA PRO A 153 -2.41 6.23 -8.33
C PRO A 153 -3.39 6.34 -7.15
N SER A 154 -3.42 5.31 -6.31
CA SER A 154 -4.26 5.33 -5.11
C SER A 154 -3.61 6.22 -4.04
N PHE A 155 -4.38 7.17 -3.53
CA PHE A 155 -4.01 7.98 -2.35
C PHE A 155 -4.72 7.52 -1.07
N SER A 156 -5.42 6.39 -1.11
CA SER A 156 -6.16 5.86 0.04
C SER A 156 -5.22 5.15 1.00
N ASP A 157 -5.24 5.55 2.29
CA ASP A 157 -4.49 4.82 3.31
C ASP A 157 -5.12 3.42 3.52
N PRO A 158 -4.35 2.35 3.27
CA PRO A 158 -4.82 0.98 3.40
C PRO A 158 -5.04 0.50 4.84
N LEU A 159 -4.66 1.30 5.83
CA LEU A 159 -4.90 1.00 7.24
C LEU A 159 -6.41 0.93 7.53
N LYS A 160 -6.90 -0.28 7.87
CA LYS A 160 -8.31 -0.52 8.25
C LYS A 160 -8.51 -0.52 9.77
N PHE A 161 -7.84 -1.43 10.49
CA PHE A 161 -7.98 -1.60 11.94
C PHE A 161 -6.60 -1.86 12.57
N SER A 162 -6.16 -1.01 13.50
CA SER A 162 -4.84 -1.20 14.11
C SER A 162 -4.86 -2.06 15.36
N PHE A 163 -5.88 -1.91 16.23
CA PHE A 163 -6.05 -2.67 17.48
C PHE A 163 -7.53 -2.64 17.86
N ALA A 164 -8.18 -3.81 17.97
CA ALA A 164 -9.55 -3.92 18.51
C ALA A 164 -9.54 -4.32 20.00
N LEU A 165 -8.52 -5.07 20.43
CA LEU A 165 -8.35 -5.61 21.78
C LEU A 165 -6.88 -5.42 22.20
N GLY A 166 -6.45 -4.17 22.41
CA GLY A 166 -5.06 -3.91 22.80
C GLY A 166 -4.71 -2.42 22.84
N GLY A 167 -3.92 -2.05 23.86
CA GLY A 167 -3.49 -0.68 24.10
C GLY A 167 -2.42 -0.23 23.10
N LYS A 168 -2.66 0.94 22.53
CA LYS A 168 -1.80 1.67 21.60
C LYS A 168 -0.88 2.67 22.32
N ASP A 169 -0.79 2.57 23.64
CA ASP A 169 -0.21 3.61 24.51
C ASP A 169 1.28 3.36 24.81
N GLY A 170 1.94 2.48 24.06
CA GLY A 170 3.36 2.17 24.24
C GLY A 170 3.69 1.35 25.49
N ILE A 171 2.70 0.98 26.29
CA ILE A 171 2.83 0.07 27.44
C ILE A 171 2.33 -1.31 27.00
N PRO A 172 3.21 -2.34 26.90
CA PRO A 172 2.78 -3.70 26.65
C PRO A 172 1.83 -4.14 27.77
N LYS A 173 0.54 -4.24 27.48
CA LYS A 173 -0.40 -4.94 28.35
C LYS A 173 -0.35 -6.43 28.00
N PRO A 174 -0.32 -7.33 28.98
CA PRO A 174 -0.50 -8.75 28.71
C PRO A 174 -1.80 -8.96 27.93
N VAL A 175 -1.77 -9.90 26.98
CA VAL A 175 -2.95 -10.25 26.17
C VAL A 175 -4.09 -10.57 27.14
N ASN A 176 -5.19 -9.81 27.05
CA ASN A 176 -6.35 -10.08 27.90
C ASN A 176 -7.11 -11.28 27.33
N TYR A 177 -6.72 -12.47 27.76
CA TYR A 177 -7.33 -13.73 27.33
C TYR A 177 -8.86 -13.71 27.49
N ASP A 178 -9.38 -13.10 28.57
CA ASP A 178 -10.82 -13.04 28.82
C ASP A 178 -11.60 -12.27 27.75
N ASP A 179 -11.05 -11.15 27.25
CA ASP A 179 -11.73 -10.37 26.21
C ASP A 179 -11.64 -11.08 24.85
N TYR A 180 -10.54 -11.78 24.59
CA TYR A 180 -10.39 -12.64 23.42
C TYR A 180 -11.37 -13.82 23.47
N ASP A 181 -11.50 -14.48 24.61
CA ASP A 181 -12.41 -15.61 24.81
C ASP A 181 -13.87 -15.17 24.68
N LYS A 182 -14.25 -13.99 25.20
CA LYS A 182 -15.58 -13.41 24.98
C LYS A 182 -15.85 -13.11 23.51
N CYS A 183 -14.87 -12.54 22.79
CA CYS A 183 -15.02 -12.31 21.35
C CYS A 183 -15.12 -13.63 20.58
N LEU A 184 -14.29 -14.63 20.91
CA LEU A 184 -14.32 -15.95 20.27
C LEU A 184 -15.63 -16.68 20.54
N ALA A 185 -16.15 -16.62 21.77
CA ALA A 185 -17.45 -17.15 22.14
C ALA A 185 -18.57 -16.46 21.34
N PHE A 186 -18.60 -15.13 21.32
CA PHE A 186 -19.57 -14.36 20.54
C PHE A 186 -19.57 -14.74 19.05
N TYR A 187 -18.40 -14.84 18.42
CA TYR A 187 -18.31 -15.25 17.02
C TYR A 187 -18.68 -16.73 16.81
N SER A 188 -18.35 -17.61 17.76
CA SER A 188 -18.75 -19.02 17.72
C SER A 188 -20.26 -19.17 17.82
N ASP A 189 -20.90 -18.39 18.68
CA ASP A 189 -22.35 -18.35 18.84
C ASP A 189 -23.03 -17.84 17.57
N VAL A 190 -22.55 -16.73 16.98
CA VAL A 190 -23.05 -16.20 15.70
C VAL A 190 -22.92 -17.22 14.56
N LEU A 191 -21.80 -17.97 14.51
CA LEU A 191 -21.58 -19.02 13.51
C LEU A 191 -22.45 -20.27 13.76
N SER A 192 -22.77 -20.57 15.02
CA SER A 192 -23.71 -21.63 15.38
C SER A 192 -25.14 -21.24 15.01
N ASP A 193 -25.52 -19.98 15.26
CA ASP A 193 -26.83 -19.43 14.98
C ASP A 193 -27.11 -19.33 13.48
N TYR A 194 -26.06 -19.10 12.68
CA TYR A 194 -26.10 -19.19 11.22
C TYR A 194 -26.58 -20.55 10.72
N LYS A 195 -26.15 -21.65 11.35
CA LYS A 195 -26.60 -23.00 10.98
C LYS A 195 -28.08 -23.23 11.29
N THR A 196 -28.64 -22.50 12.25
CA THR A 196 -30.07 -22.52 12.59
C THR A 196 -30.94 -21.54 11.79
N GLY A 197 -30.36 -20.76 10.87
CA GLY A 197 -31.13 -19.97 9.89
C GLY A 197 -31.68 -18.62 10.40
N ARG A 198 -31.16 -18.06 11.49
CA ARG A 198 -31.58 -16.72 11.94
C ARG A 198 -31.09 -15.63 10.97
N GLU A 199 -32.01 -14.73 10.59
CA GLU A 199 -31.79 -13.74 9.53
C GLU A 199 -30.70 -12.70 9.89
N GLU A 200 -30.68 -12.23 11.14
CA GLU A 200 -29.65 -11.30 11.65
C GLU A 200 -28.25 -11.92 11.65
N SER A 201 -28.13 -13.18 12.09
CA SER A 201 -26.88 -13.94 12.06
C SER A 201 -26.39 -14.17 10.63
N MET A 202 -27.31 -14.41 9.67
CA MET A 202 -26.96 -14.50 8.25
C MET A 202 -26.41 -13.21 7.69
N ILE A 203 -27.02 -12.06 8.01
CA ILE A 203 -26.51 -10.75 7.57
C ILE A 203 -25.13 -10.49 8.19
N MET A 204 -24.96 -10.80 9.47
CA MET A 204 -23.69 -10.59 10.19
C MET A 204 -22.57 -11.47 9.62
N VAL A 205 -22.83 -12.76 9.38
CA VAL A 205 -21.87 -13.68 8.74
C VAL A 205 -21.60 -13.27 7.30
N LYS A 206 -22.60 -12.82 6.54
CA LYS A 206 -22.41 -12.32 5.17
C LYS A 206 -21.54 -11.06 5.15
N ASN A 207 -21.76 -10.12 6.08
CA ASN A 207 -20.94 -8.92 6.22
C ASN A 207 -19.52 -9.26 6.70
N LEU A 208 -19.36 -10.23 7.59
CA LEU A 208 -18.06 -10.73 8.04
C LEU A 208 -17.31 -11.44 6.90
N ALA A 209 -18.01 -12.27 6.11
CA ALA A 209 -17.46 -12.93 4.93
C ALA A 209 -17.06 -11.90 3.87
N ASN A 210 -17.88 -10.88 3.64
CA ASN A 210 -17.55 -9.76 2.74
C ASN A 210 -16.36 -8.94 3.26
N ALA A 211 -16.27 -8.69 4.57
CA ALA A 211 -15.13 -8.02 5.18
C ALA A 211 -13.86 -8.87 5.04
N GLY A 212 -13.96 -10.18 5.27
CA GLY A 212 -12.88 -11.15 5.06
C GLY A 212 -12.44 -11.25 3.60
N PHE A 213 -13.39 -11.23 2.65
CA PHE A 213 -13.13 -11.26 1.22
C PHE A 213 -12.46 -9.95 0.75
N ARG A 214 -12.87 -8.81 1.31
CA ARG A 214 -12.20 -7.50 1.14
C ARG A 214 -10.83 -7.40 1.84
N LEU A 215 -10.49 -8.36 2.70
CA LEU A 215 -9.15 -8.53 3.30
C LEU A 215 -8.30 -9.56 2.52
N SER A 216 -8.91 -10.31 1.61
CA SER A 216 -8.23 -11.30 0.77
C SER A 216 -8.09 -10.90 -0.70
N SER A 217 -8.84 -9.89 -1.14
CA SER A 217 -9.01 -9.48 -2.55
C SER A 217 -8.79 -7.99 -2.75
N GLY A 218 -8.16 -7.32 -1.78
CA GLY A 218 -7.97 -5.88 -1.71
C GLY A 218 -7.08 -5.52 -0.55
#